data_AF-A0A6M5YK36-F1
#
_entry.id   AF-A0A6M5YK36-F1
#
_cell.length_a   1.000
_cell.length_b   1.000
_cell.length_c   1.000
_cell.angle_alpha   90.00
_cell.angle_beta   90.00
_cell.angle_gamma   90.00
#
_symmetry.space_group_name_H-M   'P 1'
#
loop_
_entity.id
_entity.type
_entity.pdbx_description
1 polymer ?
#
loop_
_entity_poly.entity_id
_entity_poly.type
_entity_poly.pdbx_seq_one_letter_code
_entity_poly.pdbx_strand_id
1 'polypeptide(L)'
;MKLVALVTVCVAALVSDPNAGADEPKREPKPRFKGVEAYSWKDDKGVWQFALLDGTNNEKTENLVKSAPTVYAGVDKFIGALSLLAEGEQVFWGHRIKGFEYPLNDDLKKIDKAAEAAKIRLNRER
;
A
#
# COMPACT_ATOMS: atom_id res chain seq x y z
N MET A 1 -2.56 -5.36 71.87
CA MET A 1 -1.29 -5.93 71.38
C MET A 1 -1.44 -6.22 69.90
N LYS A 2 -0.52 -5.72 69.09
CA LYS A 2 -0.55 -5.73 67.62
C LYS A 2 -0.06 -7.08 67.11
N LEU A 3 -0.74 -7.68 66.14
CA LEU A 3 -0.14 -8.60 65.18
C LEU A 3 -0.51 -8.08 63.78
N VAL A 4 0.49 -7.59 63.06
CA VAL A 4 0.38 -7.13 61.67
C VAL A 4 0.69 -8.33 60.81
N ALA A 5 -0.29 -8.84 60.07
CA ALA A 5 -0.09 -9.86 59.06
C ALA A 5 0.23 -9.17 57.72
N LEU A 6 1.48 -9.28 57.29
CA LEU A 6 1.97 -8.89 55.99
C LEU A 6 1.60 -10.01 55.00
N VAL A 7 0.77 -9.74 53.99
CA VAL A 7 0.53 -10.67 52.89
C VAL A 7 0.86 -9.98 51.57
N THR A 8 1.86 -10.57 50.93
CA THR A 8 2.58 -10.19 49.72
C THR A 8 1.65 -10.07 48.51
N VAL A 9 1.70 -8.92 47.83
CA VAL A 9 1.09 -8.73 46.50
C VAL A 9 2.02 -9.36 45.46
N CYS A 10 1.65 -10.51 44.93
CA CYS A 10 2.29 -11.07 43.73
C CYS A 10 1.73 -10.36 42.49
N VAL A 11 2.41 -9.31 42.04
CA VAL A 11 2.20 -8.76 40.69
C VAL A 11 2.87 -9.74 39.71
N ALA A 12 2.07 -10.62 39.11
CA ALA A 12 2.50 -11.40 37.97
C ALA A 12 2.68 -10.45 36.78
N ALA A 13 3.93 -10.03 36.53
CA ALA A 13 4.30 -9.38 35.29
C ALA A 13 4.15 -10.41 34.16
N LEU A 14 3.08 -10.28 33.37
CA LEU A 14 3.02 -10.85 32.04
C LEU A 14 4.16 -10.19 31.24
N VAL A 15 5.27 -10.91 31.11
CA VAL A 15 6.31 -10.59 30.14
C VAL A 15 5.68 -10.80 28.76
N SER A 16 5.21 -9.70 28.18
CA SER A 16 4.89 -9.62 26.76
C SER A 16 6.19 -9.91 26.01
N ASP A 17 6.28 -11.07 25.36
CA ASP A 17 7.37 -11.40 24.44
C ASP A 17 7.49 -10.28 23.39
N PRO A 18 8.60 -9.54 23.31
CA PRO A 18 8.77 -8.49 22.31
C PRO A 18 9.13 -9.05 20.91
N ASN A 19 9.10 -10.38 20.73
CA ASN A 19 9.69 -11.03 19.57
C ASN A 19 8.67 -11.77 18.67
N ALA A 20 7.43 -11.32 18.62
CA ALA A 20 6.56 -11.58 17.47
C ALA A 20 6.89 -10.58 16.36
N GLY A 21 8.13 -10.61 15.88
CA GLY A 21 8.54 -9.88 14.69
C GLY A 21 7.81 -10.48 13.49
N ALA A 22 6.63 -9.95 13.17
CA ALA A 22 6.10 -10.10 11.83
C ALA A 22 7.14 -9.46 10.91
N ASP A 23 7.71 -10.24 9.97
CA ASP A 23 8.61 -9.71 8.95
C ASP A 23 7.92 -8.52 8.29
N GLU A 24 8.40 -7.30 8.61
CA GLU A 24 7.86 -6.10 7.99
C GLU A 24 8.10 -6.22 6.48
N PRO A 25 7.09 -5.88 5.65
CA PRO A 25 7.19 -6.05 4.22
C PRO A 25 8.42 -5.31 3.70
N LYS A 26 9.36 -6.06 3.13
CA LYS A 26 10.61 -5.52 2.65
C LYS A 26 10.42 -4.88 1.28
N ARG A 27 10.99 -3.69 1.15
CA ARG A 27 11.07 -2.96 -0.11
C ARG A 27 11.79 -3.76 -1.21
N GLU A 28 11.28 -3.69 -2.43
CA GLU A 28 11.87 -4.32 -3.62
C GLU A 28 13.29 -3.76 -3.88
N PRO A 29 14.27 -4.64 -4.19
CA PRO A 29 15.68 -4.23 -4.23
C PRO A 29 16.09 -3.51 -5.52
N LYS A 30 15.32 -3.65 -6.62
CA LYS A 30 15.66 -3.08 -7.93
C LYS A 30 14.40 -2.77 -8.74
N PRO A 31 14.44 -1.73 -9.59
CA PRO A 31 13.33 -1.43 -10.48
C PRO A 31 13.00 -2.56 -11.46
N ARG A 32 11.73 -2.69 -11.81
CA ARG A 32 11.25 -3.62 -12.83
C ARG A 32 11.61 -3.09 -14.21
N PHE A 33 12.01 -3.98 -15.13
CA PHE A 33 12.51 -3.59 -16.46
C PHE A 33 11.50 -2.75 -17.27
N LYS A 34 10.20 -3.06 -17.11
CA LYS A 34 9.10 -2.38 -17.80
C LYS A 34 8.34 -1.40 -16.90
N GLY A 35 8.81 -1.20 -15.67
CA GLY A 35 8.05 -0.46 -14.67
C GLY A 35 6.88 -1.24 -14.09
N VAL A 36 6.01 -0.50 -13.43
CA VAL A 36 4.76 -0.92 -12.83
C VAL A 36 3.62 -0.13 -13.48
N GLU A 37 2.50 -0.78 -13.74
CA GLU A 37 1.28 -0.12 -14.18
C GLU A 37 0.35 0.06 -12.98
N ALA A 38 -0.14 1.27 -12.76
CA ALA A 38 -1.12 1.61 -11.75
C ALA A 38 -2.48 1.89 -12.38
N TYR A 39 -3.53 1.48 -11.69
CA TYR A 39 -4.91 1.69 -12.11
C TYR A 39 -5.75 2.05 -10.89
N SER A 40 -6.79 2.86 -11.09
CA SER A 40 -7.74 3.23 -10.04
C SER A 40 -9.16 3.33 -10.55
N TRP A 41 -10.12 2.92 -9.72
CA TRP A 41 -11.55 2.98 -10.00
C TRP A 41 -12.33 3.07 -8.69
N LYS A 42 -13.61 3.42 -8.75
CA LYS A 42 -14.53 3.24 -7.62
C LYS A 42 -15.28 1.92 -7.76
N ASP A 43 -15.37 1.17 -6.67
CA ASP A 43 -16.27 0.02 -6.61
C ASP A 43 -17.74 0.46 -6.49
N ASP A 44 -18.66 -0.50 -6.44
CA ASP A 44 -20.11 -0.27 -6.37
C ASP A 44 -20.55 0.49 -5.10
N LYS A 45 -19.67 0.57 -4.08
CA LYS A 45 -19.90 1.32 -2.84
C LYS A 45 -19.28 2.71 -2.88
N GLY A 46 -18.67 3.10 -4.00
CA GLY A 46 -17.96 4.36 -4.17
C GLY A 46 -16.60 4.40 -3.50
N VAL A 47 -16.06 3.25 -3.05
CA VAL A 47 -14.75 3.18 -2.42
C VAL A 47 -13.67 3.10 -3.50
N TRP A 48 -12.64 3.93 -3.36
CA TRP A 48 -11.49 3.88 -4.24
C TRP A 48 -10.75 2.56 -4.12
N GLN A 49 -10.51 1.94 -5.27
CA GLN A 49 -9.71 0.74 -5.45
C GLN A 49 -8.51 1.09 -6.33
N PHE A 50 -7.38 0.46 -6.04
CA PHE A 50 -6.14 0.65 -6.77
C PHE A 50 -5.53 -0.70 -7.12
N ALA A 51 -4.89 -0.82 -8.27
CA ALA A 51 -4.12 -2.00 -8.63
C ALA A 51 -2.70 -1.62 -9.06
N LEU A 52 -1.73 -2.46 -8.71
CA LEU A 52 -0.35 -2.38 -9.21
C LEU A 52 -0.01 -3.66 -9.97
N LEU A 53 0.23 -3.56 -11.26
CA LEU A 53 0.58 -4.69 -12.12
C LEU A 53 1.98 -4.54 -12.69
N ASP A 54 2.62 -5.65 -13.07
CA ASP A 54 3.84 -5.59 -13.85
C ASP A 54 3.60 -4.91 -15.19
N GLY A 55 4.52 -4.00 -15.54
CA GLY A 55 4.58 -3.38 -16.85
C GLY A 55 4.75 -4.43 -17.94
N THR A 56 3.87 -4.42 -18.94
CA THR A 56 3.98 -5.27 -20.12
C THR A 56 3.80 -4.48 -21.40
N ASN A 57 4.09 -5.10 -22.55
CA ASN A 57 3.76 -4.49 -23.85
C ASN A 57 2.28 -4.73 -24.26
N ASN A 58 1.47 -5.35 -23.39
CA ASN A 58 0.08 -5.70 -23.68
C ASN A 58 -0.87 -4.71 -23.02
N GLU A 59 -1.95 -4.38 -23.71
CA GLU A 59 -3.05 -3.62 -23.12
C GLU A 59 -3.77 -4.44 -22.03
N LYS A 60 -4.06 -3.81 -20.89
CA LYS A 60 -4.77 -4.48 -19.79
C LYS A 60 -6.28 -4.34 -19.96
N THR A 61 -7.00 -5.41 -19.67
CA THR A 61 -8.46 -5.39 -19.61
C THR A 61 -8.94 -5.11 -18.19
N GLU A 62 -10.18 -4.63 -18.05
CA GLU A 62 -10.82 -4.42 -16.74
C GLU A 62 -10.76 -5.68 -15.86
N ASN A 63 -11.12 -6.83 -16.42
CA ASN A 63 -11.13 -8.09 -15.68
C ASN A 63 -9.73 -8.45 -15.17
N LEU A 64 -8.69 -8.26 -15.98
CA LEU A 64 -7.30 -8.51 -15.56
C LEU A 64 -6.88 -7.59 -14.41
N VAL A 65 -7.22 -6.30 -14.50
CA VAL A 65 -6.84 -5.32 -13.46
C VAL A 65 -7.59 -5.59 -12.15
N LYS A 66 -8.91 -5.82 -12.21
CA LYS A 66 -9.75 -6.01 -11.01
C LYS A 66 -9.56 -7.37 -10.34
N SER A 67 -9.05 -8.37 -11.05
CA SER A 67 -8.75 -9.70 -10.49
C SER A 67 -7.28 -9.87 -10.07
N ALA A 68 -6.46 -8.82 -10.21
CA ALA A 68 -5.06 -8.87 -9.83
C ALA A 68 -4.92 -9.21 -8.32
N PRO A 69 -3.86 -9.94 -7.92
CA PRO A 69 -3.60 -10.20 -6.50
C PRO A 69 -3.24 -8.94 -5.71
N THR A 70 -2.89 -7.86 -6.41
CA THR A 70 -2.39 -6.59 -5.89
C THR A 70 -3.43 -5.49 -6.02
N VAL A 71 -4.64 -5.75 -5.51
CA VAL A 71 -5.72 -4.75 -5.41
C VAL A 71 -5.79 -4.19 -3.98
N TYR A 72 -5.77 -2.87 -3.87
CA TYR A 72 -5.73 -2.12 -2.62
C TYR A 72 -6.97 -1.24 -2.49
N ALA A 73 -7.77 -1.51 -1.46
CA ALA A 73 -8.90 -0.67 -1.10
C ALA A 73 -8.43 0.57 -0.31
N GLY A 74 -8.59 1.74 -0.90
CA GLY A 74 -8.28 3.04 -0.31
C GLY A 74 -6.85 3.54 -0.54
N VAL A 75 -6.71 4.87 -0.47
CA VAL A 75 -5.48 5.62 -0.77
C VAL A 75 -4.33 5.21 0.14
N ASP A 76 -4.59 4.97 1.42
CA ASP A 76 -3.53 4.65 2.39
C ASP A 76 -2.85 3.31 2.10
N LYS A 77 -3.63 2.29 1.71
CA LYS A 77 -3.09 0.98 1.33
C LYS A 77 -2.30 1.09 0.03
N PHE A 78 -2.79 1.88 -0.92
CA PHE A 78 -2.08 2.14 -2.17
C PHE A 78 -0.74 2.85 -1.93
N ILE A 79 -0.70 3.88 -1.09
CA ILE A 79 0.53 4.56 -0.67
C ILE A 79 1.51 3.58 0.01
N GLY A 80 1.00 2.73 0.90
CA GLY A 80 1.81 1.67 1.52
C GLY A 80 2.38 0.70 0.49
N ALA A 81 1.64 0.36 -0.56
CA ALA A 81 2.15 -0.48 -1.64
C ALA A 81 3.22 0.24 -2.49
N LEU A 82 3.03 1.53 -2.78
CA LEU A 82 4.01 2.34 -3.52
C LEU A 82 5.35 2.47 -2.79
N SER A 83 5.33 2.56 -1.44
CA SER A 83 6.57 2.67 -0.66
C SER A 83 7.43 1.40 -0.67
N LEU A 84 6.82 0.26 -0.99
CA LEU A 84 7.51 -1.03 -1.11
C LEU A 84 8.14 -1.24 -2.49
N LEU A 85 7.83 -0.42 -3.49
CA LEU A 85 8.49 -0.46 -4.80
C LEU A 85 9.94 0.01 -4.71
N ALA A 86 10.81 -0.45 -5.60
CA ALA A 86 12.22 -0.09 -5.60
C ALA A 86 12.44 1.42 -5.80
N GLU A 87 13.53 1.98 -5.25
CA GLU A 87 13.91 3.36 -5.56
C GLU A 87 14.15 3.53 -7.06
N GLY A 88 13.58 4.59 -7.65
CA GLY A 88 13.65 4.85 -9.08
C GLY A 88 12.67 4.05 -9.94
N GLU A 89 11.80 3.22 -9.34
CA GLU A 89 10.75 2.50 -10.07
C GLU A 89 9.88 3.45 -10.90
N GLN A 90 9.56 3.04 -12.13
CA GLN A 90 8.66 3.81 -12.99
C GLN A 90 7.25 3.27 -12.82
N VAL A 91 6.33 4.12 -12.37
CA VAL A 91 4.93 3.77 -12.22
C VAL A 91 4.12 4.55 -13.25
N PHE A 92 3.47 3.84 -14.17
CA PHE A 92 2.60 4.41 -15.20
C PHE A 92 1.16 4.26 -14.75
N TRP A 93 0.52 5.36 -14.39
CA TRP A 93 -0.87 5.36 -13.94
C TRP A 93 -1.78 5.69 -15.12
N GLY A 94 -2.54 4.69 -15.57
CA GLY A 94 -3.46 4.79 -16.70
C GLY A 94 -4.92 4.75 -16.29
N HIS A 95 -5.77 5.36 -17.13
CA HIS A 95 -7.23 5.37 -16.96
C HIS A 95 -7.99 5.16 -18.30
N ARG A 96 -7.33 4.51 -19.27
CA ARG A 96 -7.89 4.26 -20.62
C ARG A 96 -9.08 3.26 -20.61
N ILE A 97 -9.19 2.47 -19.55
CA ILE A 97 -10.30 1.53 -19.34
C ILE A 97 -11.53 2.33 -18.87
N LYS A 98 -12.69 2.14 -19.50
CA LYS A 98 -13.93 2.83 -19.11
C LYS A 98 -14.25 2.61 -17.63
N GLY A 99 -14.54 3.69 -16.90
CA GLY A 99 -14.84 3.65 -15.46
C GLY A 99 -13.62 3.68 -14.55
N PHE A 100 -12.40 3.67 -15.12
CA PHE A 100 -11.18 3.99 -14.39
C PHE A 100 -10.97 5.50 -14.42
N GLU A 101 -10.59 6.05 -13.27
CA GLU A 101 -10.45 7.48 -13.06
C GLU A 101 -9.42 7.74 -11.98
N TYR A 102 -8.86 8.95 -11.98
CA TYR A 102 -7.97 9.38 -10.92
C TYR A 102 -8.75 9.79 -9.66
N PRO A 103 -8.18 9.59 -8.46
CA PRO A 103 -8.71 10.15 -7.22
C PRO A 103 -8.89 11.66 -7.27
N LEU A 104 -9.62 12.20 -6.29
CA LEU A 104 -9.79 13.64 -6.14
C LEU A 104 -8.45 14.33 -5.82
N ASN A 105 -8.38 15.64 -6.06
CA ASN A 105 -7.14 16.42 -5.98
C ASN A 105 -6.36 16.25 -4.67
N ASP A 106 -7.03 16.13 -3.52
CA ASP A 106 -6.34 16.00 -2.24
C ASP A 106 -5.74 14.61 -2.02
N ASP A 107 -6.43 13.56 -2.47
CA ASP A 107 -5.88 12.20 -2.50
C ASP A 107 -4.72 12.09 -3.49
N LEU A 108 -4.85 12.72 -4.66
CA LEU A 108 -3.77 12.79 -5.64
C LEU A 108 -2.53 13.48 -5.08
N LYS A 109 -2.67 14.62 -4.41
CA LYS A 109 -1.54 15.30 -3.75
C LYS A 109 -0.89 14.42 -2.69
N LYS A 110 -1.68 13.65 -1.95
CA LYS A 110 -1.18 12.71 -0.93
C LYS A 110 -0.35 11.60 -1.58
N ILE A 111 -0.85 11.03 -2.68
CA ILE A 111 -0.16 10.00 -3.45
C ILE A 111 1.12 10.55 -4.09
N ASP A 112 1.07 11.75 -4.68
CA ASP A 112 2.22 12.39 -5.30
C ASP A 112 3.35 12.61 -4.27
N LYS A 113 3.02 13.13 -3.07
CA LYS A 113 3.98 13.28 -1.97
C LYS A 113 4.55 11.95 -1.49
N ALA A 114 3.74 10.91 -1.42
CA ALA A 114 4.18 9.59 -1.03
C ALA A 114 5.13 8.97 -2.07
N ALA A 115 4.83 9.15 -3.36
CA ALA A 115 5.68 8.70 -4.45
C ALA A 115 7.05 9.42 -4.42
N GLU A 116 7.06 10.73 -4.17
CA GLU A 116 8.28 11.52 -3.99
C GLU A 116 9.10 11.04 -2.78
N ALA A 117 8.46 10.85 -1.62
CA ALA A 117 9.11 10.35 -0.42
C ALA A 117 9.70 8.94 -0.62
N ALA A 118 9.00 8.09 -1.38
CA ALA A 118 9.47 6.79 -1.79
C ALA A 118 10.52 6.86 -2.93
N LYS A 119 10.82 8.03 -3.50
CA LYS A 119 11.73 8.19 -4.65
C LYS A 119 11.35 7.33 -5.86
N ILE A 120 10.05 7.13 -6.09
CA ILE A 120 9.54 6.48 -7.31
C ILE A 120 9.08 7.54 -8.31
N ARG A 121 9.02 7.18 -9.59
CA ARG A 121 8.61 8.08 -10.68
C ARG A 121 7.17 7.77 -11.07
N LEU A 122 6.23 8.51 -10.49
CA LEU A 122 4.81 8.36 -10.80
C LEU A 122 4.44 9.23 -12.01
N ASN A 123 4.10 8.57 -13.13
CA ASN A 123 3.70 9.21 -14.38
C ASN A 123 2.21 8.96 -14.61
N ARG A 124 1.40 10.01 -14.58
CA ARG A 124 -0.01 9.93 -14.97
C ARG A 124 -0.10 10.06 -16.48
N GLU A 125 -0.62 9.04 -17.15
CA GLU A 125 -0.90 9.12 -18.58
C GLU A 125 -2.04 10.11 -18.84
N ARG A 126 -1.88 10.95 -19.87
CA ARG A 126 -2.91 11.89 -20.32
C ARG A 126 -3.88 11.22 -21.27
#